data_AF-A0A6G0IAD0-F1
#
_entry.id   AF-A0A6G0IAD0-F1
#
_cell.length_a   1.000
_cell.length_b   1.000
_cell.length_c   1.000
_cell.angle_alpha   90.00
_cell.angle_beta   90.00
_cell.angle_gamma   90.00
#
_symmetry.space_group_name_H-M   'P 1'
#
loop_
_entity.id
_entity.type
_entity.pdbx_description
1 polymer ?
#
loop_
_entity_poly.entity_id
_entity_poly.type
_entity_poly.pdbx_seq_one_letter_code
_entity_poly.pdbx_strand_id
1 'polypeptide(L)'
;MASTYESFNLRTTPEKFYIEACDDGSEDVLAIDRVSTEMALTVRRNVPASAETRPICGLMGTIRLVAGMYLVIITKKKKVGDLLGHAVWKALDFDIISYKKTVLHLTDNQMQDNKTFLSMINNVLHTDGFYFATDYDLTHTLQRLANTSPEFQEMSLLERADQRFVWNGHLLREFLAQPELHKFVFPVVHGFITMKSSCINGKVFEWSIISRRSCFRAGVRYYIRGIDSEGHAANYVETEQIVQYSSAKASFVQTRGSIPFYWSQRPNLKYKPKPQISKTVNHLDGFQRHFDSQIILYGRQTILNLINQKGSEKPLEQAFDKMVTSLGNGMIKYIAFDFHKECSRMRWHRLQILLDMVAEMQDEFGYFLVDADGKVLLNQEGTFRSNCMDCLDRTNVIQNLLARRSLQSQLRVGPTTYRRWIQQ
;
A
#
# COMPACT_ATOMS: atom_id res chain seq x y z
N MET A 1 -20.32 7.15 -8.47
CA MET A 1 -18.94 6.98 -7.95
C MET A 1 -18.22 8.30 -8.09
N ALA A 2 -17.61 8.79 -7.02
CA ALA A 2 -16.84 10.03 -7.05
C ALA A 2 -15.50 9.79 -7.78
N SER A 3 -15.47 10.10 -9.07
CA SER A 3 -14.26 10.06 -9.91
C SER A 3 -13.48 11.36 -9.81
N THR A 4 -12.16 11.26 -9.92
CA THR A 4 -11.26 12.40 -10.10
C THR A 4 -11.10 12.67 -11.60
N TYR A 5 -10.65 13.87 -11.94
CA TYR A 5 -10.22 14.19 -13.29
C TYR A 5 -9.00 13.32 -13.68
N GLU A 6 -8.92 12.94 -14.95
CA GLU A 6 -7.87 12.06 -15.47
C GLU A 6 -6.80 12.81 -16.27
N SER A 7 -7.18 13.91 -16.92
CA SER A 7 -6.32 14.66 -17.83
C SER A 7 -6.20 16.10 -17.38
N PHE A 8 -4.97 16.62 -17.35
CA PHE A 8 -4.71 17.96 -16.80
C PHE A 8 -3.73 18.75 -17.65
N ASN A 9 -3.96 20.05 -17.71
CA ASN A 9 -2.96 21.03 -18.16
C ASN A 9 -2.58 21.93 -16.99
N LEU A 10 -1.27 22.06 -16.75
CA LEU A 10 -0.72 23.06 -15.85
C LEU A 10 -0.43 24.33 -16.64
N ARG A 11 -1.07 25.44 -16.27
CA ARG A 11 -0.76 26.77 -16.77
C ARG A 11 -0.09 27.60 -15.69
N THR A 12 1.09 28.13 -15.99
CA THR A 12 1.91 28.83 -15.00
C THR A 12 2.02 30.31 -15.33
N THR A 13 1.76 31.14 -14.33
CA THR A 13 2.02 32.59 -14.33
C THR A 13 3.01 32.94 -13.22
N PRO A 14 3.57 34.16 -13.18
CA PRO A 14 4.41 34.58 -12.07
C PRO A 14 3.69 34.49 -10.72
N GLU A 15 2.39 34.78 -10.67
CA GLU A 15 1.57 34.90 -9.46
C GLU A 15 0.79 33.63 -9.12
N LYS A 16 0.34 32.84 -10.11
CA LYS A 16 -0.56 31.69 -9.90
C LYS A 16 -0.19 30.46 -10.72
N PHE A 17 -0.47 29.29 -10.17
CA PHE A 17 -0.62 28.05 -10.95
C PHE A 17 -2.09 27.81 -11.23
N TYR A 18 -2.42 27.36 -12.44
CA TYR A 18 -3.76 26.95 -12.83
C TYR A 18 -3.70 25.50 -13.30
N ILE A 19 -4.44 24.62 -12.65
CA ILE A 19 -4.55 23.21 -13.01
C ILE A 19 -5.91 23.04 -13.65
N GLU A 20 -5.92 22.88 -14.96
CA GLU A 20 -7.11 22.80 -15.80
C GLU A 20 -7.46 21.33 -16.01
N ALA A 21 -8.67 20.93 -15.60
CA ALA A 21 -9.21 19.62 -15.96
C ALA A 21 -9.54 19.60 -17.45
N CYS A 22 -9.07 18.56 -18.16
CA CYS A 22 -9.22 18.42 -19.61
C CYS A 22 -10.19 17.28 -19.98
N ASP A 23 -10.86 16.69 -18.99
CA ASP A 23 -11.90 15.70 -19.15
C ASP A 23 -13.13 16.29 -19.87
N ASP A 24 -13.80 15.47 -20.67
CA ASP A 24 -14.90 15.91 -21.53
C ASP A 24 -16.02 16.60 -20.72
N GLY A 25 -16.32 17.85 -21.10
CA GLY A 25 -17.38 18.66 -20.46
C GLY A 25 -16.97 19.38 -19.18
N SER A 26 -15.71 19.25 -18.72
CA SER A 26 -15.19 20.00 -17.58
C SER A 26 -14.64 21.37 -17.99
N GLU A 27 -15.03 22.41 -17.25
CA GLU A 27 -14.44 23.76 -17.33
C GLU A 27 -13.73 24.15 -16.03
N ASP A 28 -13.61 23.19 -15.11
CA ASP A 28 -13.07 23.41 -13.77
C ASP A 28 -11.56 23.62 -13.82
N VAL A 29 -11.12 24.66 -13.12
CA VAL A 29 -9.70 24.99 -12.97
C VAL A 29 -9.41 25.22 -11.50
N LEU A 30 -8.42 24.50 -10.96
CA LEU A 30 -7.85 24.79 -9.66
C LEU A 30 -6.79 25.89 -9.81
N ALA A 31 -7.04 27.05 -9.23
CA ALA A 31 -6.08 28.14 -9.12
C ALA A 31 -5.37 28.07 -7.76
N ILE A 32 -4.04 28.10 -7.78
CA ILE A 32 -3.20 28.14 -6.59
C ILE A 32 -2.39 29.42 -6.62
N ASP A 33 -2.58 30.27 -5.62
CA ASP A 33 -1.82 31.51 -5.48
C ASP A 33 -0.40 31.23 -4.96
N ARG A 34 0.62 31.72 -5.67
CA ARG A 34 2.02 31.46 -5.35
C ARG A 34 2.52 32.32 -4.18
N VAL A 35 1.78 33.35 -3.81
CA VAL A 35 2.10 34.28 -2.71
C VAL A 35 1.29 33.93 -1.46
N SER A 36 -0.05 33.91 -1.56
CA SER A 36 -0.92 33.62 -0.41
C SER A 36 -1.02 32.12 -0.10
N THR A 37 -0.62 31.25 -1.03
CA THR A 37 -0.77 29.78 -0.97
C THR A 37 -2.22 29.28 -0.99
N GLU A 38 -3.18 30.19 -1.15
CA GLU A 38 -4.60 29.85 -1.21
C GLU A 38 -4.93 29.08 -2.48
N MET A 39 -5.80 28.08 -2.31
CA MET A 39 -6.35 27.26 -3.39
C MET A 39 -7.81 27.66 -3.58
N ALA A 40 -8.24 27.85 -4.82
CA ALA A 40 -9.61 28.18 -5.15
C ALA A 40 -10.00 27.60 -6.51
N LEU A 41 -11.28 27.25 -6.66
CA LEU A 41 -11.84 26.88 -7.95
C LEU A 41 -12.14 28.13 -8.78
N THR A 42 -11.83 28.04 -10.07
CA THR A 42 -12.15 29.01 -11.09
C THR A 42 -12.52 28.28 -12.38
N VAL A 43 -12.73 29.03 -13.45
CA VAL A 43 -13.11 28.50 -14.75
C VAL A 43 -12.07 28.85 -15.81
N ARG A 44 -11.99 28.03 -16.86
CA ARG A 44 -11.02 28.16 -17.97
C ARG A 44 -10.90 29.57 -18.54
N ARG A 45 -12.02 30.28 -18.70
CA ARG A 45 -12.08 31.66 -19.22
C ARG A 45 -11.30 32.68 -18.37
N ASN A 46 -11.08 32.39 -17.08
CA ASN A 46 -10.38 33.28 -16.16
C ASN A 46 -8.85 33.05 -16.19
N VAL A 47 -8.37 32.06 -16.95
CA VAL A 47 -6.94 31.79 -17.02
C VAL A 47 -6.28 32.73 -18.04
N PRO A 48 -5.22 33.47 -17.65
CA PRO A 48 -4.55 34.40 -18.57
C PRO A 48 -3.98 33.70 -19.81
N ALA A 49 -4.16 34.31 -20.98
CA ALA A 49 -3.61 33.80 -22.24
C ALA A 49 -2.06 33.80 -22.27
N SER A 50 -1.42 34.60 -21.41
CA SER A 50 0.03 34.66 -21.24
C SER A 50 0.61 33.48 -20.43
N ALA A 51 -0.24 32.62 -19.86
CA ALA A 51 0.22 31.53 -19.01
C ALA A 51 0.90 30.43 -19.83
N GLU A 52 2.11 30.03 -19.39
CA GLU A 52 2.85 28.94 -20.01
C GLU A 52 2.13 27.63 -19.74
N THR A 53 1.74 26.91 -20.79
CA THR A 53 0.92 25.70 -20.70
C THR A 53 1.79 24.45 -20.86
N ARG A 54 1.60 23.49 -19.96
CA ARG A 54 2.28 22.19 -19.97
C ARG A 54 1.29 21.07 -19.62
N PRO A 55 1.22 19.98 -20.41
CA PRO A 55 0.40 18.84 -20.04
C PRO A 55 1.01 18.10 -18.85
N ILE A 56 0.17 17.66 -17.91
CA ILE A 56 0.55 16.85 -16.76
C ILE A 56 -0.38 15.66 -16.61
N CYS A 57 0.10 14.60 -15.96
CA CYS A 57 -0.66 13.37 -15.73
C CYS A 57 -1.46 13.39 -14.42
N GLY A 58 -1.19 14.35 -13.54
CA GLY A 58 -1.91 14.54 -12.29
C GLY A 58 -1.08 15.24 -11.21
N LEU A 59 -1.73 15.52 -10.08
CA LEU A 59 -1.13 16.19 -8.94
C LEU A 59 -0.72 15.17 -7.87
N MET A 60 0.55 15.22 -7.46
CA MET A 60 1.01 14.48 -6.30
C MET A 60 0.65 15.21 -5.00
N GLY A 61 0.62 16.54 -5.04
CA GLY A 61 0.22 17.44 -3.95
C GLY A 61 1.21 18.58 -3.77
N THR A 62 1.29 19.14 -2.56
CA THR A 62 2.18 20.26 -2.22
C THR A 62 3.07 19.93 -1.04
N ILE A 63 4.26 20.53 -0.98
CA ILE A 63 5.20 20.34 0.13
C ILE A 63 5.88 21.65 0.50
N ARG A 64 6.07 21.88 1.80
CA ARG A 64 6.83 23.01 2.33
C ARG A 64 8.27 22.61 2.60
N LEU A 65 9.22 23.31 1.97
CA LEU A 65 10.65 23.21 2.26
C LEU A 65 11.17 24.55 2.81
N VAL A 66 12.48 24.62 3.03
CA VAL A 66 13.15 25.81 3.59
C VAL A 66 12.86 27.06 2.75
N ALA A 67 12.84 26.94 1.42
CA ALA A 67 12.57 28.08 0.52
C ALA A 67 11.08 28.45 0.38
N GLY A 68 10.17 27.67 0.94
CA GLY A 68 8.72 27.86 0.81
C GLY A 68 8.00 26.65 0.22
N MET A 69 6.81 26.91 -0.35
CA MET A 69 5.95 25.88 -0.92
C MET A 69 6.41 25.44 -2.32
N TYR A 70 6.22 24.15 -2.59
CA TYR A 70 6.47 23.52 -3.87
C TYR A 70 5.25 22.70 -4.30
N LEU A 71 4.94 22.75 -5.59
CA LEU A 71 3.95 21.90 -6.23
C LEU A 71 4.66 20.67 -6.79
N VAL A 72 4.17 19.47 -6.45
CA VAL A 72 4.71 18.20 -6.96
C VAL A 72 3.71 17.62 -7.94
N ILE A 73 4.15 17.45 -9.19
CA ILE A 73 3.31 16.99 -10.30
C ILE A 73 3.82 15.70 -10.91
N ILE A 74 2.92 14.91 -11.47
CA ILE A 74 3.23 13.72 -12.25
C ILE A 74 3.27 14.15 -13.72
N THR A 75 4.40 13.95 -14.40
CA THR A 75 4.60 14.43 -15.77
C THR A 75 4.53 13.32 -16.80
N LYS A 76 4.78 12.07 -16.38
CA LYS A 76 4.57 10.88 -17.21
C LYS A 76 3.92 9.76 -16.40
N LYS A 77 2.95 9.09 -17.00
CA LYS A 77 2.30 7.88 -16.48
C LYS A 77 2.31 6.77 -17.53
N LYS A 78 2.22 5.52 -17.09
CA LYS A 78 2.03 4.34 -17.96
C LYS A 78 0.87 3.50 -17.47
N LYS A 79 -0.02 3.08 -18.37
CA LYS A 79 -1.10 2.15 -18.04
C LYS A 79 -0.50 0.79 -17.67
N VAL A 80 -0.85 0.27 -16.49
CA VAL A 80 -0.44 -1.07 -16.03
C VAL A 80 -1.40 -2.12 -16.56
N GLY A 81 -2.69 -1.78 -16.62
CA GLY A 81 -3.78 -2.65 -17.05
C GLY A 81 -5.12 -2.10 -16.54
N ASP A 82 -6.17 -2.87 -16.76
CA ASP A 82 -7.51 -2.60 -16.26
C ASP A 82 -7.81 -3.55 -15.10
N LEU A 83 -8.07 -3.01 -13.91
CA LEU A 83 -8.44 -3.76 -12.72
C LEU A 83 -9.96 -3.69 -12.58
N LEU A 84 -10.67 -4.79 -12.82
CA LEU A 84 -12.13 -4.84 -12.73
C LEU A 84 -12.84 -3.79 -13.62
N GLY A 85 -12.22 -3.41 -14.74
CA GLY A 85 -12.71 -2.35 -15.64
C GLY A 85 -12.15 -0.95 -15.38
N HIS A 86 -11.38 -0.76 -14.31
CA HIS A 86 -10.79 0.54 -13.94
C HIS A 86 -9.33 0.64 -14.35
N ALA A 87 -8.95 1.73 -15.00
CA ALA A 87 -7.59 1.93 -15.48
C ALA A 87 -6.63 2.20 -14.31
N VAL A 88 -5.60 1.35 -14.17
CA VAL A 88 -4.54 1.56 -13.17
C VAL A 88 -3.29 2.10 -13.86
N TRP A 89 -2.78 3.20 -13.32
CA TRP A 89 -1.63 3.94 -13.84
C TRP A 89 -0.44 3.79 -12.92
N LYS A 90 0.75 3.75 -13.53
CA LYS A 90 2.03 3.84 -12.85
C LYS A 90 2.66 5.19 -13.16
N ALA A 91 2.98 5.97 -12.13
CA ALA A 91 3.70 7.23 -12.29
C ALA A 91 5.18 6.93 -12.61
N LEU A 92 5.74 7.63 -13.62
CA LEU A 92 7.08 7.39 -14.12
C LEU A 92 8.02 8.58 -13.86
N ASP A 93 7.58 9.79 -14.19
CA ASP A 93 8.36 11.01 -14.03
C ASP A 93 7.56 12.05 -13.23
N PHE A 94 8.29 12.89 -12.52
CA PHE A 94 7.77 13.91 -11.62
C PHE A 94 8.56 15.20 -11.76
N ASP A 95 7.88 16.32 -11.52
CA ASP A 95 8.53 17.63 -11.42
C ASP A 95 8.13 18.30 -10.09
N ILE A 96 9.07 19.07 -9.54
CA ILE A 96 8.90 19.83 -8.29
C ILE A 96 9.06 21.31 -8.62
N ILE A 97 7.96 22.06 -8.54
CA ILE A 97 7.89 23.46 -9.01
C ILE A 97 7.76 24.39 -7.80
N SER A 98 8.72 25.29 -7.63
CA SER A 98 8.69 26.29 -6.54
C SER A 98 7.60 27.34 -6.74
N TYR A 99 6.90 27.69 -5.66
CA TYR A 99 5.96 28.81 -5.67
C TYR A 99 6.69 30.13 -5.88
N LYS A 100 7.86 30.32 -5.26
CA LYS A 100 8.67 31.53 -5.46
C LYS A 100 9.71 31.32 -6.56
N LYS A 101 9.88 32.30 -7.43
CA LYS A 101 10.96 32.29 -8.45
C LYS A 101 12.35 32.54 -7.84
N THR A 102 12.43 33.23 -6.71
CA THR A 102 13.70 33.62 -6.10
C THR A 102 13.87 33.04 -4.69
N VAL A 103 15.11 32.69 -4.38
CA VAL A 103 15.55 32.19 -3.06
C VAL A 103 16.41 33.21 -2.31
N LEU A 104 16.43 34.47 -2.77
CA LEU A 104 17.29 35.55 -2.25
C LEU A 104 17.03 35.92 -0.79
N HIS A 105 15.88 35.50 -0.24
CA HIS A 105 15.53 35.70 1.17
C HIS A 105 16.19 34.68 2.11
N LEU A 106 16.89 33.69 1.55
CA LEU A 106 17.55 32.64 2.31
C LEU A 106 19.03 32.97 2.54
N THR A 107 19.57 32.50 3.65
CA THR A 107 21.02 32.46 3.87
C THR A 107 21.68 31.36 3.04
N ASP A 108 23.00 31.42 2.85
CA ASP A 108 23.75 30.41 2.10
C ASP A 108 23.54 28.98 2.67
N ASN A 109 23.51 28.85 4.00
CA ASN A 109 23.23 27.58 4.67
C ASN A 109 21.81 27.08 4.35
N GLN A 110 20.81 27.96 4.40
CA GLN A 110 19.42 27.61 4.07
C GLN A 110 19.25 27.22 2.59
N MET A 111 19.98 27.88 1.68
CA MET A 111 20.00 27.50 0.27
C MET A 111 20.59 26.10 0.08
N GLN A 112 21.68 25.79 0.79
CA GLN A 112 22.32 24.47 0.74
C GLN A 112 21.43 23.36 1.33
N ASP A 113 20.76 23.63 2.46
CA ASP A 113 19.79 22.72 3.06
C ASP A 113 18.61 22.47 2.12
N ASN A 114 18.04 23.53 1.53
CA ASN A 114 16.94 23.42 0.57
C ASN A 114 17.33 22.57 -0.65
N LYS A 115 18.53 22.78 -1.20
CA LYS A 115 19.06 21.97 -2.31
C LYS A 115 19.20 20.50 -1.91
N THR A 116 19.65 20.24 -0.69
CA THR A 116 19.78 18.88 -0.14
C THR A 116 18.41 18.21 -0.03
N PHE A 117 17.41 18.90 0.52
CA PHE A 117 16.05 18.36 0.63
C PHE A 117 15.39 18.12 -0.73
N LEU A 118 15.56 19.04 -1.69
CA LEU A 118 15.08 18.83 -3.06
C LEU A 118 15.71 17.59 -3.70
N SER A 119 17.02 17.40 -3.53
CA SER A 119 17.72 16.20 -4.01
C SER A 119 17.17 14.93 -3.36
N MET A 120 16.94 14.94 -2.04
CA MET A 120 16.34 13.80 -1.33
C MET A 120 14.94 13.45 -1.83
N ILE A 121 14.07 14.45 -2.02
CA ILE A 121 12.71 14.26 -2.55
C ILE A 121 12.79 13.72 -3.97
N ASN A 122 13.66 14.29 -4.80
CA ASN A 122 13.84 13.83 -6.17
C ASN A 122 14.27 12.35 -6.22
N ASN A 123 15.20 11.93 -5.37
CA ASN A 123 15.63 10.54 -5.27
C ASN A 123 14.48 9.60 -4.87
N VAL A 124 13.61 10.05 -3.96
CA VAL A 124 12.45 9.28 -3.52
C VAL A 124 11.39 9.18 -4.63
N LEU A 125 11.10 10.27 -5.34
CA LEU A 125 10.15 10.27 -6.46
C LEU A 125 10.62 9.39 -7.63
N HIS A 126 11.94 9.29 -7.86
CA HIS A 126 12.52 8.39 -8.86
C HIS A 126 12.64 6.93 -8.37
N THR A 127 12.18 6.63 -7.15
CA THR A 127 12.03 5.23 -6.71
C THR A 127 10.84 4.62 -7.42
N ASP A 128 11.03 3.41 -7.96
CA ASP A 128 9.95 2.74 -8.67
C ASP A 128 8.82 2.29 -7.73
N GLY A 129 7.59 2.25 -8.25
CA GLY A 129 6.46 1.61 -7.59
C GLY A 129 5.34 2.53 -7.12
N PHE A 130 5.16 3.70 -7.73
CA PHE A 130 4.01 4.58 -7.51
C PHE A 130 2.86 4.27 -8.45
N TYR A 131 1.69 3.92 -7.89
CA TYR A 131 0.49 3.54 -8.65
C TYR A 131 -0.72 4.35 -8.19
N PHE A 132 -1.62 4.65 -9.12
CA PHE A 132 -2.87 5.35 -8.85
C PHE A 132 -3.96 4.94 -9.83
N ALA A 133 -5.21 5.21 -9.46
CA ALA A 133 -6.38 5.16 -10.32
C ALA A 133 -7.23 6.39 -10.04
N THR A 134 -8.02 6.82 -11.02
CA THR A 134 -8.81 8.06 -10.96
C THR A 134 -10.27 7.81 -10.58
N ASP A 135 -10.71 6.57 -10.64
CA ASP A 135 -12.09 6.15 -10.41
C ASP A 135 -12.22 4.93 -9.48
N TYR A 136 -11.10 4.35 -9.06
CA TYR A 136 -11.05 3.15 -8.21
C TYR A 136 -10.12 3.35 -7.00
N ASP A 137 -10.56 2.86 -5.84
CA ASP A 137 -9.75 2.93 -4.63
C ASP A 137 -8.77 1.75 -4.54
N LEU A 138 -7.50 2.03 -4.86
CA LEU A 138 -6.43 1.04 -4.76
C LEU A 138 -5.98 0.76 -3.33
N THR A 139 -6.35 1.59 -2.35
CA THR A 139 -5.87 1.50 -0.95
C THR A 139 -6.58 0.42 -0.14
N HIS A 140 -7.80 0.05 -0.55
CA HIS A 140 -8.59 -1.01 0.06
C HIS A 140 -8.45 -2.35 -0.69
N THR A 141 -8.70 -3.44 0.02
CA THR A 141 -8.89 -4.76 -0.60
C THR A 141 -10.29 -4.87 -1.19
N LEU A 142 -10.47 -5.82 -2.10
CA LEU A 142 -11.79 -6.10 -2.69
C LEU A 142 -12.84 -6.42 -1.62
N GLN A 143 -12.47 -7.22 -0.60
CA GLN A 143 -13.36 -7.53 0.53
C GLN A 143 -13.73 -6.29 1.34
N ARG A 144 -12.76 -5.42 1.64
CA ARG A 144 -13.04 -4.20 2.41
C ARG A 144 -13.98 -3.28 1.66
N LEU A 145 -13.77 -3.09 0.35
CA LEU A 145 -14.69 -2.31 -0.49
C LEU A 145 -16.09 -2.93 -0.56
N ALA A 146 -16.19 -4.25 -0.71
CA ALA A 146 -17.48 -4.93 -0.76
C ALA A 146 -18.28 -4.85 0.55
N ASN A 147 -17.60 -4.71 1.69
CA ASN A 147 -18.22 -4.63 3.02
C ASN A 147 -18.46 -3.17 3.48
N THR A 148 -18.30 -2.19 2.59
CA THR A 148 -18.59 -0.78 2.88
C THR A 148 -20.02 -0.40 2.51
N SER A 149 -20.57 0.62 3.17
CA SER A 149 -21.92 1.10 2.88
C SER A 149 -21.99 1.84 1.54
N PRO A 150 -23.17 1.99 0.93
CA PRO A 150 -23.32 2.77 -0.29
C PRO A 150 -22.81 4.21 -0.15
N GLU A 151 -23.03 4.84 1.00
CA GLU A 151 -22.58 6.21 1.29
C GLU A 151 -21.04 6.31 1.25
N PHE A 152 -20.33 5.29 1.73
CA PHE A 152 -18.88 5.23 1.63
C PHE A 152 -18.39 5.16 0.17
N GLN A 153 -19.17 4.55 -0.72
CA GLN A 153 -18.84 4.47 -2.15
C GLN A 153 -19.10 5.79 -2.90
N GLU A 154 -19.92 6.68 -2.33
CA GLU A 154 -20.19 8.02 -2.84
C GLU A 154 -19.13 9.04 -2.41
N MET A 155 -18.44 8.80 -1.29
CA MET A 155 -17.30 9.61 -0.85
C MET A 155 -16.20 9.67 -1.93
N SER A 156 -15.47 10.80 -1.98
CA SER A 156 -14.33 10.94 -2.88
C SER A 156 -13.26 9.88 -2.62
N LEU A 157 -12.44 9.58 -3.63
CA LEU A 157 -11.31 8.67 -3.49
C LEU A 157 -10.39 9.08 -2.33
N LEU A 158 -10.23 10.37 -2.09
CA LEU A 158 -9.35 10.89 -1.06
C LEU A 158 -9.93 10.70 0.36
N GLU A 159 -11.22 10.99 0.56
CA GLU A 159 -11.86 10.88 1.88
C GLU A 159 -11.97 9.44 2.35
N ARG A 160 -12.28 8.53 1.44
CA ARG A 160 -12.48 7.12 1.77
C ARG A 160 -11.19 6.31 1.84
N ALA A 161 -10.06 6.88 1.41
CA ALA A 161 -8.80 6.15 1.28
C ALA A 161 -8.29 5.62 2.63
N ASP A 162 -7.74 4.40 2.61
CA ASP A 162 -7.02 3.84 3.75
C ASP A 162 -5.68 4.56 3.90
N GLN A 163 -5.59 5.44 4.91
CA GLN A 163 -4.44 6.29 5.17
C GLN A 163 -3.13 5.51 5.35
N ARG A 164 -3.18 4.22 5.72
CA ARG A 164 -1.99 3.36 5.76
C ARG A 164 -1.31 3.28 4.40
N PHE A 165 -2.05 3.35 3.30
CA PHE A 165 -1.55 3.13 1.94
C PHE A 165 -1.56 4.39 1.05
N VAL A 166 -1.99 5.54 1.57
CA VAL A 166 -1.91 6.84 0.86
C VAL A 166 -0.50 7.41 1.00
N TRP A 167 0.39 7.07 0.07
CA TRP A 167 1.79 7.51 0.14
C TRP A 167 1.93 9.04 0.06
N ASN A 168 1.13 9.68 -0.79
CA ASN A 168 1.10 11.14 -0.94
C ASN A 168 0.21 11.83 0.11
N GLY A 169 -0.28 11.15 1.15
CA GLY A 169 -1.23 11.73 2.11
C GLY A 169 -0.70 12.99 2.80
N HIS A 170 0.61 13.06 3.07
CA HIS A 170 1.24 14.28 3.58
C HIS A 170 1.19 15.45 2.58
N LEU A 171 1.32 15.17 1.28
CA LEU A 171 1.30 16.17 0.21
C LEU A 171 -0.13 16.67 -0.07
N LEU A 172 -1.14 15.88 0.29
CA LEU A 172 -2.55 16.17 0.07
C LEU A 172 -3.23 16.91 1.23
N ARG A 173 -2.50 17.27 2.29
CA ARG A 173 -3.08 17.89 3.51
C ARG A 173 -3.91 19.14 3.25
N GLU A 174 -3.43 20.03 2.39
CA GLU A 174 -4.16 21.27 2.06
C GLU A 174 -5.44 20.98 1.24
N PHE A 175 -5.44 19.89 0.47
CA PHE A 175 -6.59 19.47 -0.35
C PHE A 175 -7.67 18.81 0.49
N LEU A 176 -7.27 18.02 1.51
CA LEU A 176 -8.19 17.33 2.43
C LEU A 176 -9.13 18.27 3.18
N ALA A 177 -8.76 19.54 3.33
CA ALA A 177 -9.58 20.53 4.00
C ALA A 177 -10.71 21.11 3.11
N GLN A 178 -10.68 20.86 1.79
CA GLN A 178 -11.57 21.46 0.81
C GLN A 178 -12.16 20.38 -0.13
N PRO A 179 -13.35 19.82 0.21
CA PRO A 179 -13.99 18.75 -0.56
C PRO A 179 -14.17 19.04 -2.05
N GLU A 180 -14.38 20.30 -2.42
CA GLU A 180 -14.50 20.76 -3.80
C GLU A 180 -13.22 20.52 -4.63
N LEU A 181 -12.05 20.41 -3.98
CA LEU A 181 -10.77 20.17 -4.64
C LEU A 181 -10.47 18.67 -4.83
N HIS A 182 -11.24 17.78 -4.20
CA HIS A 182 -10.94 16.34 -4.20
C HIS A 182 -10.95 15.72 -5.60
N LYS A 183 -11.61 16.35 -6.58
CA LYS A 183 -11.58 15.90 -7.98
C LYS A 183 -10.23 16.11 -8.68
N PHE A 184 -9.36 16.99 -8.16
CA PHE A 184 -8.06 17.30 -8.75
C PHE A 184 -6.92 16.41 -8.24
N VAL A 185 -7.16 15.62 -7.19
CA VAL A 185 -6.14 14.84 -6.50
C VAL A 185 -6.61 13.42 -6.26
N PHE A 186 -5.68 12.49 -6.24
CA PHE A 186 -5.97 11.08 -5.99
C PHE A 186 -4.93 10.46 -5.05
N PRO A 187 -5.33 9.45 -4.26
CA PRO A 187 -4.40 8.63 -3.50
C PRO A 187 -3.39 7.93 -4.41
N VAL A 188 -2.12 8.06 -4.09
CA VAL A 188 -1.03 7.30 -4.73
C VAL A 188 -0.54 6.23 -3.77
N VAL A 189 -0.55 4.99 -4.23
CA VAL A 189 -0.06 3.83 -3.49
C VAL A 189 1.38 3.53 -3.88
N HIS A 190 2.22 3.20 -2.90
CA HIS A 190 3.57 2.71 -3.15
C HIS A 190 3.67 1.20 -2.96
N GLY A 191 4.22 0.48 -3.93
CA GLY A 191 4.41 -0.96 -3.85
C GLY A 191 4.57 -1.63 -5.22
N PHE A 192 3.69 -2.58 -5.56
CA PHE A 192 3.76 -3.32 -6.81
C PHE A 192 2.37 -3.72 -7.29
N ILE A 193 2.07 -3.42 -8.56
CA ILE A 193 0.83 -3.85 -9.21
C ILE A 193 1.17 -4.51 -10.54
N THR A 194 0.66 -5.71 -10.75
CA THR A 194 0.71 -6.39 -12.05
C THR A 194 -0.61 -7.05 -12.35
N MET A 195 -0.98 -7.05 -13.61
CA MET A 195 -2.21 -7.63 -14.12
C MET A 195 -1.86 -8.42 -15.38
N LYS A 196 -2.38 -9.64 -15.47
CA LYS A 196 -2.14 -10.53 -16.61
C LYS A 196 -3.42 -11.29 -16.94
N SER A 197 -3.72 -11.38 -18.23
CA SER A 197 -4.70 -12.35 -18.73
C SER A 197 -4.02 -13.70 -18.90
N SER A 198 -4.70 -14.78 -18.54
CA SER A 198 -4.20 -16.15 -18.66
C SER A 198 -5.34 -17.08 -19.08
N CYS A 199 -4.98 -18.20 -19.70
CA CYS A 199 -5.93 -19.20 -20.16
C CYS A 199 -5.54 -20.59 -19.63
N ILE A 200 -6.49 -21.27 -18.99
CA ILE A 200 -6.32 -22.66 -18.54
C ILE A 200 -7.51 -23.46 -19.05
N ASN A 201 -7.27 -24.55 -19.78
CA ASN A 201 -8.31 -25.42 -20.34
C ASN A 201 -9.37 -24.64 -21.16
N GLY A 202 -8.95 -23.65 -21.95
CA GLY A 202 -9.84 -22.81 -22.76
C GLY A 202 -10.60 -21.73 -21.97
N LYS A 203 -10.44 -21.67 -20.65
CA LYS A 203 -11.06 -20.65 -19.79
C LYS A 203 -10.08 -19.50 -19.58
N VAL A 204 -10.44 -18.33 -20.09
CA VAL A 204 -9.66 -17.10 -19.92
C VAL A 204 -10.06 -16.43 -18.61
N PHE A 205 -9.08 -16.08 -17.78
CA PHE A 205 -9.26 -15.33 -16.55
C PHE A 205 -8.19 -14.25 -16.45
N GLU A 206 -8.53 -13.19 -15.72
CA GLU A 206 -7.58 -12.15 -15.36
C GLU A 206 -7.03 -12.41 -13.98
N TRP A 207 -5.73 -12.23 -13.84
CA TRP A 207 -4.99 -12.47 -12.62
C TRP A 207 -4.17 -11.24 -12.29
N SER A 208 -4.36 -10.74 -11.08
CA SER A 208 -3.75 -9.50 -10.62
C SER A 208 -3.10 -9.71 -9.26
N ILE A 209 -1.92 -9.12 -9.07
CA ILE A 209 -1.28 -9.00 -7.76
C ILE A 209 -1.12 -7.53 -7.44
N ILE A 210 -1.59 -7.14 -6.26
CA ILE A 210 -1.43 -5.81 -5.69
C ILE A 210 -0.71 -5.94 -4.37
N SER A 211 0.46 -5.33 -4.24
CA SER A 211 1.18 -5.19 -2.98
C SER A 211 1.24 -3.73 -2.60
N ARG A 212 0.65 -3.37 -1.46
CA ARG A 212 0.58 -2.01 -0.93
C ARG A 212 1.50 -1.90 0.28
N ARG A 213 2.44 -0.97 0.24
CA ARG A 213 3.35 -0.72 1.37
C ARG A 213 2.77 0.37 2.24
N SER A 214 2.72 0.12 3.55
CA SER A 214 2.28 1.11 4.51
C SER A 214 3.22 2.32 4.53
N CYS A 215 2.66 3.51 4.64
CA CYS A 215 3.38 4.76 4.89
C CYS A 215 3.72 4.93 6.39
N PHE A 216 3.01 4.24 7.27
CA PHE A 216 3.27 4.30 8.71
C PHE A 216 4.54 3.54 9.07
N ARG A 217 5.38 4.18 9.89
CA ARG A 217 6.67 3.65 10.34
C ARG A 217 7.51 3.07 9.19
N ALA A 218 7.45 3.69 8.01
CA ALA A 218 8.28 3.31 6.88
C ALA A 218 9.72 3.77 7.10
N GLY A 219 10.70 2.95 6.68
CA GLY A 219 12.08 3.40 6.65
C GLY A 219 13.09 2.30 6.42
N VAL A 220 14.35 2.71 6.33
CA VAL A 220 15.45 1.83 5.97
C VAL A 220 15.70 0.75 7.03
N ARG A 221 16.09 -0.43 6.54
CA ARG A 221 16.21 -1.70 7.28
C ARG A 221 16.88 -1.59 8.66
N TYR A 222 17.94 -0.81 8.80
CA TYR A 222 18.69 -0.73 10.06
C TYR A 222 18.22 0.38 11.00
N TYR A 223 17.47 1.36 10.50
CA TYR A 223 17.02 2.48 11.32
C TYR A 223 15.62 2.25 11.87
N ILE A 224 14.74 1.60 11.08
CA ILE A 224 13.34 1.43 11.42
C ILE A 224 12.98 -0.06 11.49
N ARG A 225 12.70 -0.52 12.71
CA ARG A 225 12.30 -1.89 13.08
C ARG A 225 11.27 -1.84 14.20
N GLY A 226 10.57 -2.95 14.40
CA GLY A 226 9.57 -3.07 15.46
C GLY A 226 8.31 -2.23 15.20
N ILE A 227 7.62 -1.87 16.27
CA ILE A 227 6.42 -1.02 16.27
C ILE A 227 6.71 0.39 16.80
N ASP A 228 5.82 1.33 16.49
CA ASP A 228 5.72 2.63 17.17
C ASP A 228 4.74 2.56 18.36
N SER A 229 4.49 3.71 19.00
CA SER A 229 3.56 3.82 20.14
C SER A 229 2.14 3.41 19.78
N GLU A 230 1.73 3.64 18.54
CA GLU A 230 0.37 3.35 18.07
C GLU A 230 0.21 1.90 17.60
N GLY A 231 1.29 1.09 17.64
CA GLY A 231 1.25 -0.32 17.23
C GLY A 231 1.47 -0.54 15.72
N HIS A 232 1.88 0.48 14.96
CA HIS A 232 2.21 0.30 13.54
C HIS A 232 3.54 -0.41 13.39
N ALA A 233 3.51 -1.60 12.79
CA ALA A 233 4.72 -2.34 12.49
C ALA A 233 5.49 -1.70 11.32
N ALA A 234 6.81 -1.57 11.49
CA ALA A 234 7.69 -1.05 10.47
C ALA A 234 7.62 -1.88 9.18
N ASN A 235 7.70 -1.19 8.02
CA ASN A 235 7.74 -1.81 6.69
C ASN A 235 6.62 -2.84 6.44
N TYR A 236 5.41 -2.52 6.93
CA TYR A 236 4.22 -3.32 6.73
C TYR A 236 3.79 -3.30 5.25
N VAL A 237 3.37 -4.46 4.73
CA VAL A 237 2.86 -4.63 3.37
C VAL A 237 1.66 -5.55 3.39
N GLU A 238 0.62 -5.16 2.69
CA GLU A 238 -0.53 -6.00 2.35
C GLU A 238 -0.38 -6.44 0.89
N THR A 239 -0.48 -7.75 0.65
CA THR A 239 -0.45 -8.32 -0.69
C THR A 239 -1.76 -9.04 -0.97
N GLU A 240 -2.44 -8.61 -2.02
CA GLU A 240 -3.71 -9.13 -2.49
C GLU A 240 -3.53 -9.77 -3.87
N GLN A 241 -3.99 -11.01 -4.00
CA GLN A 241 -4.13 -11.70 -5.27
C GLN A 241 -5.60 -11.68 -5.68
N ILE A 242 -5.90 -11.13 -6.86
CA ILE A 242 -7.25 -11.05 -7.41
C ILE A 242 -7.34 -11.93 -8.65
N VAL A 243 -8.42 -12.69 -8.74
CA VAL A 243 -8.76 -13.51 -9.91
C VAL A 243 -10.14 -13.08 -10.38
N GLN A 244 -10.26 -12.74 -11.67
CA GLN A 244 -11.54 -12.41 -12.29
C GLN A 244 -11.83 -13.40 -13.42
N TYR A 245 -13.01 -14.00 -13.38
CA TYR A 245 -13.48 -14.95 -14.39
C TYR A 245 -14.98 -14.81 -14.61
N SER A 246 -15.41 -14.56 -15.86
CA SER A 246 -16.83 -14.43 -16.22
C SER A 246 -17.60 -13.50 -15.27
N SER A 247 -17.04 -12.32 -15.00
CA SER A 247 -17.54 -11.30 -14.05
C SER A 247 -17.48 -11.65 -12.57
N ALA A 248 -17.33 -12.92 -12.18
CA ALA A 248 -17.05 -13.31 -10.80
C ALA A 248 -15.63 -12.88 -10.40
N LYS A 249 -15.46 -12.51 -9.13
CA LYS A 249 -14.23 -11.93 -8.60
C LYS A 249 -13.85 -12.65 -7.30
N ALA A 250 -12.61 -13.11 -7.21
CA ALA A 250 -12.05 -13.68 -6.00
C ALA A 250 -10.83 -12.88 -5.55
N SER A 251 -10.63 -12.73 -4.25
CA SER A 251 -9.47 -12.06 -3.66
C SER A 251 -8.90 -12.87 -2.50
N PHE A 252 -7.57 -12.95 -2.43
CA PHE A 252 -6.83 -13.56 -1.33
C PHE A 252 -5.76 -12.61 -0.81
N VAL A 253 -5.86 -12.26 0.47
CA VAL A 253 -5.02 -11.26 1.13
C VAL A 253 -4.04 -11.93 2.09
N GLN A 254 -2.80 -11.46 2.09
CA GLN A 254 -1.76 -11.82 3.04
C GLN A 254 -1.01 -10.58 3.49
N THR A 255 -0.39 -10.65 4.67
CA THR A 255 0.32 -9.52 5.25
C THR A 255 1.76 -9.89 5.60
N ARG A 256 2.63 -8.88 5.63
CA ARG A 256 4.01 -9.01 6.12
C ARG A 256 4.45 -7.71 6.78
N GLY A 257 5.38 -7.78 7.72
CA GLY A 257 5.92 -6.59 8.37
C GLY A 257 7.02 -6.91 9.37
N SER A 258 7.57 -5.89 10.01
CA SER A 258 8.51 -6.09 11.11
C SER A 258 7.86 -6.81 12.30
N ILE A 259 8.67 -7.51 13.10
CA ILE A 259 8.18 -8.22 14.29
C ILE A 259 7.57 -7.20 15.26
N PRO A 260 6.32 -7.38 15.72
CA PRO A 260 5.53 -6.27 16.25
C PRO A 260 5.77 -5.96 17.73
N PHE A 261 7.02 -5.67 18.10
CA PHE A 261 7.40 -5.19 19.43
C PHE A 261 8.56 -4.20 19.35
N TYR A 262 8.89 -3.52 20.45
CA TYR A 262 9.96 -2.51 20.46
C TYR A 262 11.36 -3.14 20.39
N TRP A 263 11.98 -3.11 19.21
CA TRP A 263 13.37 -3.51 19.01
C TRP A 263 14.05 -2.67 17.93
N SER A 264 15.38 -2.64 17.95
CA SER A 264 16.18 -1.89 16.99
C SER A 264 17.40 -2.69 16.52
N GLN A 265 17.96 -2.31 15.38
CA GLN A 265 19.16 -2.92 14.82
C GLN A 265 20.02 -1.85 14.14
N ARG A 266 20.46 -0.86 14.94
CA ARG A 266 21.19 0.29 14.41
C ARG A 266 22.51 -0.14 13.75
N PRO A 267 22.91 0.51 12.63
CA PRO A 267 24.20 0.24 12.00
C PRO A 267 25.36 0.43 12.98
N ASN A 268 26.36 -0.42 12.88
CA ASN A 268 27.65 -0.27 13.54
C ASN A 268 28.75 -0.84 12.63
N LEU A 269 30.01 -0.83 13.08
CA LEU A 269 31.15 -1.33 12.30
C LEU A 269 31.08 -2.84 11.98
N LYS A 270 30.10 -3.58 12.50
CA LYS A 270 29.92 -5.01 12.21
C LYS A 270 29.04 -5.19 10.98
N TYR A 271 29.42 -6.15 10.14
CA TYR A 271 28.65 -6.55 8.96
C TYR A 271 27.17 -6.85 9.25
N LYS A 272 26.89 -7.54 10.38
CA LYS A 272 25.53 -7.79 10.86
C LYS A 272 25.39 -7.29 12.31
N PRO A 273 24.88 -6.07 12.52
CA PRO A 273 24.61 -5.55 13.85
C PRO A 273 23.62 -6.46 14.60
N LYS A 274 23.88 -6.73 15.88
CA LYS A 274 22.99 -7.55 16.70
C LYS A 274 21.70 -6.76 17.00
N PRO A 275 20.51 -7.37 16.84
CA PRO A 275 19.27 -6.74 17.26
C PRO A 275 19.24 -6.54 18.78
N GLN A 276 18.65 -5.43 19.20
CA GLN A 276 18.49 -5.02 20.59
C GLN A 276 17.01 -4.82 20.88
N ILE A 277 16.48 -5.64 21.79
CA ILE A 277 15.13 -5.49 22.32
C ILE A 277 15.17 -4.38 23.36
N SER A 278 14.22 -3.44 23.31
CA SER A 278 14.09 -2.43 24.36
C SER A 278 13.88 -3.11 25.72
N LYS A 279 14.38 -2.53 26.81
CA LYS A 279 14.16 -3.05 28.17
C LYS A 279 13.26 -2.14 29.01
N THR A 280 13.02 -0.92 28.53
CA THR A 280 12.38 0.16 29.28
C THR A 280 10.94 0.39 28.85
N VAL A 281 10.50 -0.24 27.75
CA VAL A 281 9.19 0.01 27.15
C VAL A 281 8.27 -1.18 27.36
N ASN A 282 6.99 -0.93 27.59
CA ASN A 282 5.98 -1.98 27.68
C ASN A 282 5.72 -2.59 26.29
N HIS A 283 6.26 -3.77 26.03
CA HIS A 283 6.08 -4.47 24.75
C HIS A 283 4.66 -5.00 24.56
N LEU A 284 4.02 -5.50 25.61
CA LEU A 284 2.72 -6.16 25.53
C LEU A 284 1.63 -5.20 25.06
N ASP A 285 1.65 -3.98 25.56
CA ASP A 285 0.69 -2.94 25.21
C ASP A 285 0.72 -2.60 23.71
N GLY A 286 1.90 -2.27 23.17
CA GLY A 286 2.05 -2.02 21.72
C GLY A 286 1.79 -3.27 20.86
N PHE A 287 2.15 -4.46 21.36
CA PHE A 287 1.90 -5.73 20.70
C PHE A 287 0.40 -6.04 20.59
N GLN A 288 -0.33 -5.80 21.68
CA GLN A 288 -1.78 -5.97 21.75
C GLN A 288 -2.47 -4.99 20.80
N ARG A 289 -2.15 -3.70 20.85
CA ARG A 289 -2.69 -2.71 19.87
C ARG A 289 -2.47 -3.13 18.43
N HIS A 290 -1.27 -3.63 18.12
CA HIS A 290 -0.96 -4.13 16.78
C HIS A 290 -1.93 -5.23 16.38
N PHE A 291 -2.04 -6.30 17.16
CA PHE A 291 -2.86 -7.45 16.79
C PHE A 291 -4.36 -7.20 16.90
N ASP A 292 -4.83 -6.34 17.81
CA ASP A 292 -6.22 -5.91 17.85
C ASP A 292 -6.61 -5.23 16.54
N SER A 293 -5.75 -4.32 16.03
CA SER A 293 -5.96 -3.72 14.71
C SER A 293 -5.95 -4.75 13.57
N GLN A 294 -5.06 -5.75 13.63
CA GLN A 294 -5.00 -6.79 12.59
C GLN A 294 -6.25 -7.70 12.63
N ILE A 295 -6.75 -8.02 13.81
CA ILE A 295 -7.94 -8.86 13.99
C ILE A 295 -9.18 -8.13 13.47
N ILE A 296 -9.33 -6.84 13.77
CA ILE A 296 -10.43 -6.02 13.25
C ILE A 296 -10.41 -5.96 11.71
N LEU A 297 -9.23 -5.81 11.11
CA LEU A 297 -9.10 -5.59 9.67
C LEU A 297 -9.14 -6.88 8.83
N TYR A 298 -8.67 -7.99 9.40
CA TYR A 298 -8.38 -9.21 8.63
C TYR A 298 -8.87 -10.50 9.29
N GLY A 299 -9.53 -10.41 10.45
CA GLY A 299 -9.95 -11.59 11.23
C GLY A 299 -8.77 -12.34 11.83
N ARG A 300 -8.89 -13.67 11.90
CA ARG A 300 -7.91 -14.57 12.55
C ARG A 300 -6.49 -14.36 12.01
N GLN A 301 -5.49 -14.37 12.88
CA GLN A 301 -4.10 -14.08 12.53
C GLN A 301 -3.23 -15.32 12.71
N THR A 302 -2.69 -15.86 11.62
CA THR A 302 -1.64 -16.89 11.70
C THR A 302 -0.29 -16.28 11.36
N ILE A 303 0.57 -16.18 12.37
CA ILE A 303 1.91 -15.64 12.27
C ILE A 303 2.87 -16.72 11.81
N LEU A 304 3.50 -16.51 10.65
CA LEU A 304 4.54 -17.40 10.13
C LEU A 304 5.90 -16.76 10.37
N ASN A 305 6.60 -17.20 11.41
CA ASN A 305 7.89 -16.66 11.78
C ASN A 305 9.04 -17.44 11.16
N LEU A 306 9.70 -16.84 10.16
CA LEU A 306 10.78 -17.45 9.35
C LEU A 306 12.18 -17.09 9.86
N ILE A 307 12.29 -16.73 11.14
CA ILE A 307 13.52 -16.28 11.78
C ILE A 307 14.42 -17.47 12.10
N ASN A 308 15.72 -17.24 12.07
CA ASN A 308 16.68 -18.27 12.42
C ASN A 308 16.59 -18.58 13.91
N GLN A 309 16.42 -19.87 14.25
CA GLN A 309 16.36 -20.32 15.64
C GLN A 309 17.77 -20.43 16.27
N LYS A 310 18.81 -19.97 15.55
CA LYS A 310 20.21 -19.94 15.99
C LYS A 310 20.80 -18.54 15.82
N GLY A 311 21.82 -18.25 16.62
CA GLY A 311 22.60 -17.02 16.51
C GLY A 311 21.87 -15.79 17.05
N SER A 312 22.10 -14.63 16.43
CA SER A 312 21.66 -13.33 16.95
C SER A 312 20.16 -13.08 16.85
N GLU A 313 19.41 -13.91 16.12
CA GLU A 313 17.96 -13.73 15.93
C GLU A 313 17.13 -14.53 16.94
N LYS A 314 17.72 -15.55 17.57
CA LYS A 314 17.06 -16.41 18.57
C LYS A 314 16.39 -15.62 19.71
N PRO A 315 17.00 -14.56 20.28
CA PRO A 315 16.33 -13.79 21.33
C PRO A 315 15.05 -13.09 20.86
N LEU A 316 14.97 -12.68 19.59
CA LEU A 316 13.76 -12.07 19.02
C LEU A 316 12.65 -13.10 18.85
N GLU A 317 13.01 -14.29 18.39
CA GLU A 317 12.08 -15.42 18.23
C GLU A 317 11.47 -15.80 19.59
N GLN A 318 12.31 -16.03 20.60
CA GLN A 318 11.86 -16.38 21.95
C GLN A 318 11.02 -15.27 22.61
N ALA A 319 11.37 -14.01 22.36
CA ALA A 319 10.56 -12.90 22.86
C ALA A 319 9.18 -12.89 22.20
N PHE A 320 9.12 -13.11 20.88
CA PHE A 320 7.87 -13.12 20.13
C PHE A 320 6.95 -14.26 20.57
N ASP A 321 7.47 -15.48 20.68
CA ASP A 321 6.75 -16.65 21.15
C ASP A 321 6.16 -16.43 22.56
N LYS A 322 6.97 -15.89 23.47
CA LYS A 322 6.51 -15.51 24.81
C LYS A 322 5.39 -14.48 24.77
N MET A 323 5.48 -13.43 23.95
CA MET A 323 4.42 -12.41 23.87
C MET A 323 3.10 -12.98 23.34
N VAL A 324 3.14 -13.83 22.32
CA VAL A 324 1.93 -14.50 21.81
C VAL A 324 1.32 -15.38 22.91
N THR A 325 2.15 -16.18 23.57
CA THR A 325 1.72 -17.08 24.66
C THR A 325 1.13 -16.30 25.83
N SER A 326 1.76 -15.19 26.23
CA SER A 326 1.31 -14.33 27.33
C SER A 326 0.01 -13.59 27.00
N LEU A 327 -0.20 -13.19 25.74
CA LEU A 327 -1.45 -12.56 25.32
C LEU A 327 -2.60 -13.58 25.34
N GLY A 328 -2.33 -14.86 25.04
CA GLY A 328 -3.30 -15.96 25.18
C GLY A 328 -4.55 -15.81 24.32
N ASN A 329 -4.50 -14.99 23.26
CA ASN A 329 -5.65 -14.70 22.41
C ASN A 329 -5.84 -15.82 21.37
N GLY A 330 -6.97 -16.53 21.45
CA GLY A 330 -7.31 -17.64 20.55
C GLY A 330 -7.44 -17.26 19.07
N MET A 331 -7.54 -15.97 18.75
CA MET A 331 -7.56 -15.46 17.36
C MET A 331 -6.16 -15.37 16.75
N ILE A 332 -5.09 -15.58 17.54
CA ILE A 332 -3.70 -15.46 17.10
C ILE A 332 -3.01 -16.82 17.25
N LYS A 333 -2.46 -17.33 16.14
CA LYS A 333 -1.67 -18.55 16.13
C LYS A 333 -0.24 -18.25 15.70
N TYR A 334 0.72 -18.71 16.49
CA TYR A 334 2.15 -18.54 16.19
C TYR A 334 2.76 -19.84 15.69
N ILE A 335 3.50 -19.74 14.58
CA ILE A 335 4.19 -20.86 13.95
C ILE A 335 5.62 -20.44 13.67
N ALA A 336 6.56 -21.03 14.39
CA ALA A 336 7.98 -20.87 14.13
C ALA A 336 8.46 -21.90 13.09
N PHE A 337 9.07 -21.42 12.01
CA PHE A 337 9.63 -22.27 10.96
C PHE A 337 11.06 -21.82 10.61
N ASP A 338 12.07 -22.60 11.00
CA ASP A 338 13.47 -22.29 10.69
C ASP A 338 13.76 -22.56 9.21
N PHE A 339 13.56 -21.53 8.40
CA PHE A 339 13.74 -21.62 6.94
C PHE A 339 15.15 -22.06 6.55
N HIS A 340 16.21 -21.64 7.28
CA HIS A 340 17.58 -22.03 6.91
C HIS A 340 17.86 -23.48 7.19
N LYS A 341 17.41 -23.97 8.35
CA LYS A 341 17.56 -25.38 8.69
C LYS A 341 16.81 -26.25 7.68
N GLU A 342 15.55 -25.90 7.41
CA GLU A 342 14.64 -26.74 6.63
C GLU A 342 14.89 -26.63 5.11
N CYS A 343 15.21 -25.45 4.58
CA CYS A 343 15.43 -25.25 3.13
C CYS A 343 16.92 -25.24 2.73
N SER A 344 17.84 -25.57 3.66
CA SER A 344 19.27 -25.71 3.32
C SER A 344 19.46 -26.70 2.16
N ARG A 345 20.42 -26.41 1.27
CA ARG A 345 20.76 -27.25 0.12
C ARG A 345 19.59 -27.46 -0.87
N MET A 346 18.79 -26.42 -1.13
CA MET A 346 17.70 -26.43 -2.13
C MET A 346 16.60 -27.48 -1.83
N ARG A 347 16.38 -27.83 -0.56
CA ARG A 347 15.35 -28.81 -0.14
C ARG A 347 13.96 -28.19 -0.10
N TRP A 348 13.50 -27.69 -1.25
CA TRP A 348 12.20 -27.02 -1.41
C TRP A 348 11.01 -27.89 -1.00
N HIS A 349 11.13 -29.22 -1.08
CA HIS A 349 10.13 -30.17 -0.56
C HIS A 349 9.77 -29.91 0.92
N ARG A 350 10.69 -29.38 1.74
CA ARG A 350 10.39 -29.09 3.16
C ARG A 350 9.45 -27.90 3.36
N LEU A 351 9.22 -27.09 2.32
CA LEU A 351 8.15 -26.10 2.35
C LEU A 351 6.78 -26.74 2.32
N GLN A 352 6.67 -27.97 1.78
CA GLN A 352 5.43 -28.74 1.84
C GLN A 352 5.04 -29.03 3.29
N ILE A 353 6.01 -29.28 4.19
CA ILE A 353 5.75 -29.48 5.63
C ILE A 353 5.04 -28.26 6.23
N LEU A 354 5.50 -27.05 5.89
CA LEU A 354 4.85 -25.83 6.35
C LEU A 354 3.46 -25.69 5.75
N LEU A 355 3.29 -25.99 4.46
CA LEU A 355 1.99 -25.96 3.79
C LEU A 355 1.01 -26.95 4.40
N ASP A 356 1.45 -28.17 4.69
CA ASP A 356 0.62 -29.22 5.29
C ASP A 356 0.19 -28.79 6.71
N MET A 357 1.10 -28.20 7.49
CA MET A 357 0.81 -27.68 8.82
C MET A 357 -0.20 -26.52 8.81
N VAL A 358 -0.25 -25.73 7.73
CA VAL A 358 -1.17 -24.59 7.60
C VAL A 358 -2.36 -24.84 6.68
N ALA A 359 -2.48 -26.04 6.10
CA ALA A 359 -3.49 -26.36 5.11
C ALA A 359 -4.90 -26.21 5.68
N GLU A 360 -5.18 -26.83 6.82
CA GLU A 360 -6.48 -26.75 7.49
C GLU A 360 -6.84 -25.30 7.84
N MET A 361 -5.89 -24.55 8.39
CA MET A 361 -6.09 -23.12 8.69
C MET A 361 -6.36 -22.30 7.44
N GLN A 362 -5.68 -22.59 6.33
CA GLN A 362 -5.90 -21.89 5.08
C GLN A 362 -7.29 -22.19 4.50
N ASP A 363 -7.74 -23.44 4.61
CA ASP A 363 -9.08 -23.84 4.18
C ASP A 363 -10.16 -23.17 5.05
N GLU A 364 -9.94 -23.07 6.37
CA GLU A 364 -10.81 -22.33 7.29
C GLU A 364 -10.83 -20.83 7.06
N PHE A 365 -9.69 -20.23 6.70
CA PHE A 365 -9.60 -18.79 6.42
C PHE A 365 -10.28 -18.45 5.11
N GLY A 366 -10.25 -19.38 4.14
CA GLY A 366 -10.85 -19.21 2.84
C GLY A 366 -10.24 -18.05 2.05
N TYR A 367 -11.06 -17.50 1.17
CA TYR A 367 -10.76 -16.34 0.35
C TYR A 367 -12.06 -15.58 0.10
N PHE A 368 -11.95 -14.31 -0.28
CA PHE A 368 -13.10 -13.51 -0.63
C PHE A 368 -13.62 -13.90 -2.02
N LEU A 369 -14.93 -14.11 -2.16
CA LEU A 369 -15.56 -14.47 -3.44
C LEU A 369 -16.87 -13.70 -3.64
N VAL A 370 -16.99 -13.09 -4.81
CA VAL A 370 -18.20 -12.43 -5.31
C VAL A 370 -18.58 -13.06 -6.64
N ASP A 371 -19.87 -13.35 -6.80
CA ASP A 371 -20.40 -13.89 -8.06
C ASP A 371 -20.55 -12.81 -9.14
N ALA A 372 -21.06 -13.20 -10.31
CA ALA A 372 -21.26 -12.29 -11.42
C ALA A 372 -22.34 -11.24 -11.15
N ASP A 373 -23.28 -11.51 -10.23
CA ASP A 373 -24.37 -10.62 -9.85
C ASP A 373 -23.96 -9.63 -8.75
N GLY A 374 -22.71 -9.71 -8.26
CA GLY A 374 -22.18 -8.85 -7.22
C GLY A 374 -22.50 -9.31 -5.80
N LYS A 375 -23.07 -10.51 -5.63
CA LYS A 375 -23.35 -11.07 -4.31
C LYS A 375 -22.10 -11.70 -3.70
N VAL A 376 -21.80 -11.32 -2.46
CA VAL A 376 -20.73 -11.94 -1.67
C VAL A 376 -21.11 -13.38 -1.32
N LEU A 377 -20.30 -14.34 -1.78
CA LEU A 377 -20.47 -15.76 -1.51
C LEU A 377 -19.57 -16.24 -0.36
N LEU A 378 -18.35 -15.73 -0.28
CA LEU A 378 -17.37 -16.08 0.75
C LEU A 378 -16.64 -14.82 1.23
N ASN A 379 -16.37 -14.77 2.53
CA ASN A 379 -15.43 -13.84 3.14
C ASN A 379 -14.15 -14.58 3.53
N GLN A 380 -13.02 -13.89 3.41
CA GLN A 380 -11.77 -14.32 4.03
C GLN A 380 -11.80 -13.96 5.52
N GLU A 381 -11.77 -14.98 6.39
CA GLU A 381 -11.97 -14.87 7.84
C GLU A 381 -10.64 -14.85 8.64
N GLY A 382 -9.52 -14.88 7.93
CA GLY A 382 -8.19 -14.83 8.53
C GLY A 382 -7.09 -14.58 7.52
N THR A 383 -5.91 -14.19 8.02
CA THR A 383 -4.74 -13.92 7.19
C THR A 383 -3.47 -14.55 7.75
N PHE A 384 -2.57 -14.89 6.82
CA PHE A 384 -1.21 -15.28 7.15
C PHE A 384 -0.32 -14.04 7.18
N ARG A 385 0.29 -13.79 8.33
CA ARG A 385 1.22 -12.69 8.56
C ARG A 385 2.65 -13.24 8.59
N SER A 386 3.39 -13.05 7.50
CA SER A 386 4.76 -13.56 7.39
C SER A 386 5.79 -12.60 7.97
N ASN A 387 6.73 -13.14 8.76
CA ASN A 387 7.86 -12.40 9.31
C ASN A 387 9.18 -12.98 8.84
N CYS A 388 10.08 -12.09 8.43
CA CYS A 388 11.49 -12.39 8.33
C CYS A 388 12.29 -11.17 8.79
N MET A 389 13.40 -11.42 9.48
CA MET A 389 14.27 -10.33 9.91
C MET A 389 14.98 -9.69 8.71
N ASP A 390 15.42 -10.48 7.73
CA ASP A 390 16.53 -10.06 6.86
C ASP A 390 16.32 -10.32 5.36
N CYS A 391 15.45 -11.23 4.95
CA CYS A 391 15.38 -11.68 3.55
C CYS A 391 13.93 -11.63 3.04
N LEU A 392 13.68 -10.69 2.12
CA LEU A 392 12.42 -10.58 1.39
C LEU A 392 12.14 -11.83 0.56
N ASP A 393 13.17 -12.55 0.11
CA ASP A 393 12.99 -13.74 -0.73
C ASP A 393 12.26 -14.86 0.04
N ARG A 394 12.54 -15.03 1.35
CA ARG A 394 11.89 -16.07 2.15
C ARG A 394 10.41 -15.81 2.34
N THR A 395 10.04 -14.58 2.67
CA THR A 395 8.63 -14.20 2.83
C THR A 395 7.91 -14.25 1.50
N ASN A 396 8.53 -13.80 0.41
CA ASN A 396 7.97 -13.90 -0.94
C ASN A 396 7.71 -15.35 -1.35
N VAL A 397 8.63 -16.28 -1.05
CA VAL A 397 8.44 -17.72 -1.35
C VAL A 397 7.22 -18.27 -0.61
N ILE A 398 7.09 -18.01 0.71
CA ILE A 398 5.94 -18.49 1.48
C ILE A 398 4.64 -17.86 0.98
N GLN A 399 4.63 -16.54 0.74
CA GLN A 399 3.44 -15.85 0.25
C GLN A 399 3.00 -16.40 -1.12
N ASN A 400 3.94 -16.71 -2.00
CA ASN A 400 3.67 -17.32 -3.30
C ASN A 400 3.04 -18.72 -3.14
N LEU A 401 3.56 -19.57 -2.26
CA LEU A 401 3.01 -20.91 -2.07
C LEU A 401 1.56 -20.88 -1.54
N LEU A 402 1.30 -20.03 -0.54
CA LEU A 402 -0.04 -19.82 0.00
C LEU A 402 -0.99 -19.26 -1.08
N ALA A 403 -0.53 -18.27 -1.85
CA ALA A 403 -1.30 -17.70 -2.95
C ALA A 403 -1.59 -18.72 -4.04
N ARG A 404 -0.61 -19.58 -4.39
CA ARG A 404 -0.79 -20.65 -5.38
C ARG A 404 -1.84 -21.67 -4.93
N ARG A 405 -1.86 -22.06 -3.65
CA ARG A 405 -2.90 -22.93 -3.10
C ARG A 405 -4.28 -22.27 -3.19
N SER A 406 -4.38 -21.00 -2.81
CA SER A 406 -5.63 -20.24 -2.91
C SER A 406 -6.12 -20.13 -4.36
N LEU A 407 -5.22 -19.80 -5.30
CA LEU A 407 -5.50 -19.74 -6.74
C LEU A 407 -6.06 -21.07 -7.28
N GLN A 408 -5.52 -22.21 -6.84
CA GLN A 408 -6.06 -23.52 -7.23
C GLN A 408 -7.50 -23.71 -6.76
N SER A 409 -7.82 -23.29 -5.54
CA SER A 409 -9.19 -23.33 -5.01
C SER A 409 -10.11 -22.37 -5.76
N GLN A 410 -9.68 -21.13 -5.99
CA GLN A 410 -10.43 -20.10 -6.73
C GLN A 410 -10.78 -20.56 -8.15
N LEU A 411 -9.83 -21.18 -8.87
CA LEU A 411 -10.05 -21.66 -10.24
C LEU A 411 -10.95 -22.92 -10.31
N ARG A 412 -11.02 -23.72 -9.24
CA ARG A 412 -11.93 -24.89 -9.16
C ARG A 412 -13.39 -24.47 -8.97
N VAL A 413 -13.63 -23.32 -8.35
CA VAL A 413 -14.96 -22.82 -7.96
C VAL A 413 -15.67 -22.06 -9.09
N GLY A 414 -15.27 -22.27 -10.35
CA GLY A 414 -16.02 -21.76 -11.51
C GLY A 414 -17.53 -22.07 -11.43
N PRO A 415 -18.39 -21.23 -12.03
CA PRO A 415 -19.82 -21.05 -11.69
C PRO A 415 -20.70 -22.32 -11.69
N THR A 416 -20.23 -23.44 -12.24
CA THR A 416 -20.92 -24.74 -12.23
C THR A 416 -20.83 -25.52 -10.90
N THR A 417 -19.95 -25.15 -9.96
CA THR A 417 -19.62 -26.06 -8.83
C THR A 417 -20.32 -25.71 -7.50
N TYR A 418 -21.03 -24.59 -7.38
CA TYR A 418 -21.65 -24.19 -6.11
C TYR A 418 -22.97 -24.90 -5.76
N ARG A 419 -23.51 -25.74 -6.65
CA ARG A 419 -24.76 -26.49 -6.40
C ARG A 419 -24.60 -27.84 -5.67
N ARG A 420 -23.42 -28.21 -5.16
CA ARG A 420 -23.22 -29.57 -4.60
C ARG A 420 -22.53 -29.72 -3.24
N TRP A 421 -22.32 -28.66 -2.46
CA TRP A 421 -21.61 -28.79 -1.17
C TRP A 421 -22.33 -28.19 0.06
N ILE A 422 -23.66 -28.07 0.04
CA ILE A 422 -24.47 -27.74 1.24
C ILE A 422 -25.57 -28.80 1.53
N GLN A 423 -25.60 -29.92 0.79
CA GLN A 423 -26.44 -31.06 1.14
C GLN A 423 -25.72 -32.36 0.79
N GLN A 424 -24.86 -32.82 1.71
CA GLN A 424 -24.66 -34.23 2.05
C GLN A 424 -23.79 -34.34 3.30
#